data_AF-A0A2P4SHN8-F1
#
_entry.id   AF-A0A2P4SHN8-F1
#
_cell.length_a   1.000
_cell.length_b   1.000
_cell.length_c   1.000
_cell.angle_alpha   90.00
_cell.angle_beta   90.00
_cell.angle_gamma   90.00
#
_symmetry.space_group_name_H-M   'P 1'
#
loop_
_entity.id
_entity.type
_entity.pdbx_description
1 polymer ?
#
loop_
_entity_poly.entity_id
_entity_poly.type
_entity_poly.pdbx_seq_one_letter_code
_entity_poly.pdbx_strand_id
1 'polypeptide(L)'
;HMISFVDPLVSNYTVVDFRDKAVALISFCAAHIEDIFARDKIPIVVGGTNYYIESLLWKVLVNTKEKSSMVSGTFTDRKVELEQLDAVDLHRRLSQVDPEMAAKLHPNDKRKVARSLQVFEETGIPHSEILQQQQEEEGGGPLGGPLKYPHSCILWLHADQAGESGFSLDQRLEQRVDDMLAAGLLEELRDFHQRYNQEKVTENRQDYQHGIFQSIGFKEFHEYLVSEGNCSPETSALLLQKGIQALKQVSKRYARRQNKWVRNRFLKRPGPNVPPVYGLEVSDLLRWEEDVLKPALEIVESFIQGRKPPVEPVKMECDVNENKRSHRVCELCNRVIIGDREWAGRVLAGGLDTVSMAVHREQCEAVSLAGSAWPDDPQHMILGFQGLFTARA
;
A
#
# COMPACT_ATOMS: atom_id res chain seq x y z
N HIS A 1 -10.72 -18.14 -6.71
CA HIS A 1 -9.47 -18.09 -7.49
C HIS A 1 -8.41 -17.30 -6.72
N MET A 2 -7.11 -17.57 -6.92
CA MET A 2 -5.98 -16.80 -6.37
C MET A 2 -5.92 -16.70 -4.82
N ILE A 3 -6.23 -17.79 -4.11
CA ILE A 3 -6.11 -17.90 -2.64
C ILE A 3 -5.19 -19.10 -2.34
N SER A 4 -4.28 -18.94 -1.36
CA SER A 4 -3.40 -20.01 -0.84
C SER A 4 -2.64 -20.82 -1.90
N PHE A 5 -2.13 -20.15 -2.95
CA PHE A 5 -1.46 -20.81 -4.07
C PHE A 5 0.02 -20.45 -4.22
N VAL A 6 0.49 -19.41 -3.54
CA VAL A 6 1.89 -18.98 -3.57
C VAL A 6 2.61 -19.64 -2.40
N ASP A 7 3.74 -20.29 -2.69
CA ASP A 7 4.58 -20.89 -1.66
C ASP A 7 5.18 -19.80 -0.75
N PRO A 8 5.19 -19.96 0.59
CA PRO A 8 5.70 -18.96 1.53
C PRO A 8 7.17 -18.55 1.32
N LEU A 9 7.99 -19.42 0.72
CA LEU A 9 9.40 -19.15 0.43
C LEU A 9 9.59 -18.28 -0.81
N VAL A 10 8.55 -18.07 -1.62
CA VAL A 10 8.57 -17.14 -2.76
C VAL A 10 8.67 -15.71 -2.23
N SER A 11 9.84 -15.09 -2.44
CA SER A 11 10.14 -13.75 -1.96
C SER A 11 9.59 -12.63 -2.86
N ASN A 12 9.22 -12.95 -4.10
CA ASN A 12 9.05 -11.99 -5.18
C ASN A 12 7.69 -12.09 -5.90
N TYR A 13 6.60 -12.40 -5.20
CA TYR A 13 5.27 -12.26 -5.79
C TYR A 13 4.89 -10.78 -5.90
N THR A 14 4.73 -10.27 -7.12
CA THR A 14 4.53 -8.85 -7.39
C THR A 14 3.15 -8.53 -7.94
N VAL A 15 2.84 -7.23 -8.01
CA VAL A 15 1.64 -6.70 -8.65
C VAL A 15 1.54 -7.10 -10.14
N VAL A 16 2.69 -7.28 -10.82
CA VAL A 16 2.73 -7.74 -12.21
C VAL A 16 2.24 -9.18 -12.29
N ASP A 17 2.73 -10.06 -11.42
CA ASP A 17 2.35 -11.47 -11.39
C ASP A 17 0.85 -11.63 -11.04
N PHE A 18 0.36 -10.81 -10.10
CA PHE A 18 -1.08 -10.74 -9.81
C PHE A 18 -1.89 -10.33 -11.04
N ARG A 19 -1.52 -9.22 -11.68
CA ARG A 19 -2.22 -8.69 -12.85
C ARG A 19 -2.27 -9.74 -13.96
N ASP A 20 -1.14 -10.35 -14.28
CA ASP A 20 -1.03 -11.29 -15.40
C ASP A 20 -1.86 -12.55 -15.14
N LYS A 21 -1.82 -13.09 -13.93
CA LYS A 21 -2.66 -14.23 -13.52
C LYS A 21 -4.15 -13.87 -13.47
N ALA A 22 -4.51 -12.71 -12.92
CA ALA A 22 -5.89 -12.27 -12.82
C ALA A 22 -6.49 -12.00 -14.20
N VAL A 23 -5.75 -11.34 -15.11
CA VAL A 23 -6.16 -11.12 -16.50
C VAL A 23 -6.33 -12.46 -17.22
N ALA A 24 -5.43 -13.43 -17.04
CA ALA A 24 -5.58 -14.75 -17.64
C ALA A 24 -6.86 -15.50 -17.19
N LEU A 25 -7.31 -15.28 -15.96
CA LEU A 25 -8.55 -15.87 -15.44
C LEU A 25 -9.82 -15.13 -15.89
N ILE A 26 -9.69 -13.85 -16.21
CA ILE A 26 -10.81 -12.98 -16.61
C ILE A 26 -10.96 -12.94 -18.14
N SER A 27 -9.89 -13.11 -18.91
CA SER A 27 -9.87 -12.87 -20.36
C SER A 27 -10.63 -13.92 -21.16
N PHE A 28 -11.37 -13.48 -22.19
CA PHE A 28 -12.09 -14.23 -23.25
C PHE A 28 -11.21 -15.14 -24.14
N CYS A 29 -10.17 -15.77 -23.60
CA CYS A 29 -9.34 -16.71 -24.34
C CYS A 29 -9.96 -18.11 -24.26
N ALA A 30 -10.61 -18.53 -25.34
CA ALA A 30 -11.22 -19.86 -25.48
C ALA A 30 -10.25 -21.06 -25.27
N ALA A 31 -8.94 -20.80 -25.15
CA ALA A 31 -7.92 -21.81 -24.85
C ALA A 31 -7.86 -22.21 -23.35
N HIS A 32 -8.43 -21.42 -22.43
CA HIS A 32 -8.36 -21.68 -20.99
C HIS A 32 -9.73 -22.06 -20.42
N ILE A 33 -9.87 -23.32 -20.00
CA ILE A 33 -11.10 -23.90 -19.39
C ILE A 33 -11.49 -23.18 -18.08
N GLU A 34 -10.57 -22.44 -17.46
CA GLU A 34 -10.79 -21.70 -16.21
C GLU A 34 -11.32 -20.26 -16.40
N ASP A 35 -11.45 -19.78 -17.65
CA ASP A 35 -11.91 -18.42 -17.96
C ASP A 35 -13.33 -18.18 -17.43
N ILE A 36 -13.50 -17.08 -16.70
CA ILE A 36 -14.77 -16.67 -16.11
C ILE A 36 -15.71 -16.11 -17.19
N PHE A 37 -15.20 -15.31 -18.13
CA PHE A 37 -16.03 -14.71 -19.17
C PHE A 37 -16.50 -15.73 -20.21
N ALA A 38 -15.65 -16.68 -20.63
CA ALA A 38 -16.07 -17.79 -21.47
C ALA A 38 -17.16 -18.69 -20.85
N ARG A 39 -17.38 -18.60 -19.53
CA ARG A 39 -18.43 -19.35 -18.80
C ARG A 39 -19.70 -18.53 -18.58
N ASP A 40 -19.85 -17.37 -19.23
CA ASP A 40 -20.94 -16.42 -19.05
C ASP A 40 -21.14 -16.03 -17.56
N LYS A 41 -20.03 -15.90 -16.83
CA LYS A 41 -20.01 -15.46 -15.42
C LYS A 41 -19.39 -14.07 -15.31
N ILE A 42 -19.79 -13.34 -14.28
CA ILE A 42 -19.25 -12.02 -13.96
C ILE A 42 -18.14 -12.19 -12.92
N PRO A 43 -16.89 -11.77 -13.20
CA PRO A 43 -15.81 -11.80 -12.23
C PRO A 43 -16.08 -10.80 -11.09
N ILE A 44 -15.99 -11.28 -9.85
CA ILE A 44 -16.04 -10.43 -8.65
C ILE A 44 -14.66 -10.49 -7.99
N VAL A 45 -13.95 -9.37 -7.99
CA VAL A 45 -12.63 -9.24 -7.38
C VAL A 45 -12.80 -8.60 -6.01
N VAL A 46 -12.42 -9.33 -4.95
CA VAL A 46 -12.51 -8.87 -3.56
C VAL A 46 -11.11 -8.86 -2.96
N GLY A 47 -10.72 -7.75 -2.33
CA GLY A 47 -9.44 -7.66 -1.65
C GLY A 47 -9.18 -6.31 -1.00
N GLY A 48 -8.28 -6.31 -0.02
CA GLY A 48 -7.83 -5.10 0.67
C GLY A 48 -6.63 -4.40 0.03
N THR A 49 -5.97 -5.06 -0.92
CA THR A 49 -4.77 -4.54 -1.61
C THR A 49 -5.20 -3.71 -2.81
N ASN A 50 -5.72 -2.50 -2.56
CA ASN A 50 -6.33 -1.66 -3.61
C ASN A 50 -5.41 -1.34 -4.79
N TYR A 51 -4.09 -1.29 -4.56
CA TYR A 51 -3.10 -1.13 -5.63
C TYR A 51 -3.09 -2.27 -6.65
N TYR A 52 -3.36 -3.49 -6.20
CA TYR A 52 -3.43 -4.64 -7.10
C TYR A 52 -4.71 -4.55 -7.95
N ILE A 53 -5.81 -4.10 -7.34
CA ILE A 53 -7.07 -3.81 -8.04
C ILE A 53 -6.85 -2.68 -9.07
N GLU A 54 -6.13 -1.62 -8.73
CA GLU A 54 -5.75 -0.55 -9.66
C GLU A 54 -5.02 -1.08 -10.88
N SER A 55 -4.04 -1.98 -10.68
CA SER A 55 -3.28 -2.59 -11.78
C SER A 55 -4.09 -3.52 -12.70
N LEU A 56 -5.18 -4.05 -12.16
CA LEU A 56 -6.12 -4.88 -12.90
C LEU A 56 -7.09 -4.04 -13.72
N LEU A 57 -7.53 -2.90 -13.19
CA LEU A 57 -8.48 -2.01 -13.85
C LEU A 57 -7.81 -1.14 -14.91
N TRP A 58 -6.64 -0.55 -14.62
CA TRP A 58 -5.97 0.41 -15.51
C TRP A 58 -4.60 -0.08 -15.98
N LYS A 59 -4.13 0.48 -17.10
CA LYS A 59 -2.74 0.33 -17.56
C LYS A 59 -1.82 1.29 -16.79
N VAL A 60 -1.42 0.89 -15.59
CA VAL A 60 -0.57 1.71 -14.69
C VAL A 60 0.85 1.17 -14.49
N LEU A 61 1.10 -0.08 -14.90
CA LEU A 61 2.40 -0.71 -14.72
C LEU A 61 3.27 -0.51 -15.95
N VAL A 62 4.49 -0.03 -15.74
CA VAL A 62 5.53 -0.01 -16.77
C VAL A 62 6.12 -1.41 -16.89
N ASN A 63 5.77 -2.11 -17.98
CA ASN A 63 6.32 -3.43 -18.29
C ASN A 63 7.63 -3.27 -19.03
N THR A 64 8.75 -3.57 -18.37
CA THR A 64 10.08 -3.50 -18.99
C THR A 64 10.53 -4.83 -19.61
N LYS A 65 9.74 -5.91 -19.42
CA LYS A 65 10.08 -7.27 -19.89
C LYS A 65 10.12 -7.39 -21.42
N GLU A 66 9.33 -6.63 -22.16
CA GLU A 66 9.20 -6.77 -23.62
C GLU A 66 10.42 -6.27 -24.40
N LYS A 67 11.19 -5.30 -23.88
CA LYS A 67 12.39 -4.77 -24.55
C LYS A 67 13.68 -5.53 -24.20
N SER A 68 13.65 -6.39 -23.19
CA SER A 68 14.83 -7.04 -22.61
C SER A 68 15.00 -8.50 -23.07
N SER A 69 14.25 -8.97 -24.07
CA SER A 69 14.40 -10.32 -24.65
C SER A 69 15.76 -10.63 -25.28
N MET A 70 16.74 -9.72 -25.20
CA MET A 70 18.14 -9.92 -25.59
C MET A 70 19.13 -10.06 -24.42
N VAL A 71 18.71 -9.88 -23.16
CA VAL A 71 19.60 -10.07 -21.99
C VAL A 71 18.96 -11.07 -21.02
N SER A 72 19.28 -12.35 -21.22
CA SER A 72 18.92 -13.44 -20.32
C SER A 72 19.73 -13.35 -19.03
N GLY A 73 19.33 -12.46 -18.11
CA GLY A 73 19.95 -12.33 -16.79
C GLY A 73 19.29 -11.27 -15.90
N THR A 74 18.61 -11.73 -14.85
CA THR A 74 18.57 -11.10 -13.51
C THR A 74 17.94 -9.69 -13.33
N PHE A 75 16.68 -9.51 -13.75
CA PHE A 75 15.85 -8.33 -13.37
C PHE A 75 15.74 -8.10 -11.85
N THR A 76 15.82 -9.18 -11.08
CA THR A 76 15.68 -9.15 -9.62
C THR A 76 16.96 -8.69 -8.95
N ASP A 77 18.12 -9.09 -9.48
CA ASP A 77 19.42 -8.78 -8.87
C ASP A 77 19.75 -7.30 -8.99
N ARG A 78 19.43 -6.67 -10.13
CA ARG A 78 19.76 -5.25 -10.33
C ARG A 78 19.00 -4.31 -9.39
N LYS A 79 17.72 -4.60 -9.14
CA LYS A 79 16.92 -3.82 -8.19
C LYS A 79 17.46 -3.99 -6.77
N VAL A 80 17.82 -5.21 -6.39
CA VAL A 80 18.40 -5.52 -5.07
C VAL A 80 19.74 -4.80 -4.89
N GLU A 81 20.59 -4.78 -5.91
CA GLU A 81 21.85 -4.01 -5.91
C GLU A 81 21.61 -2.51 -5.70
N LEU A 82 20.61 -1.95 -6.39
CA LEU A 82 20.28 -0.53 -6.23
C LEU A 82 19.73 -0.23 -4.83
N GLU A 83 18.91 -1.10 -4.25
CA GLU A 83 18.38 -0.92 -2.90
C GLU A 83 19.45 -0.98 -1.79
N GLN A 84 20.62 -1.58 -2.07
CA GLN A 84 21.78 -1.58 -1.15
C GLN A 84 22.53 -0.24 -1.12
N LEU A 85 22.32 0.62 -2.12
CA LEU A 85 22.96 1.94 -2.16
C LEU A 85 22.32 2.91 -1.15
N ASP A 86 23.05 3.98 -0.85
CA ASP A 86 22.54 5.03 0.01
C ASP A 86 21.37 5.79 -0.66
N ALA A 87 20.39 6.22 0.14
CA ALA A 87 19.20 6.91 -0.34
C ALA A 87 19.55 8.21 -1.08
N VAL A 88 20.52 8.95 -0.55
CA VAL A 88 20.93 10.24 -1.12
C VAL A 88 21.62 10.03 -2.45
N ASP A 89 22.48 9.01 -2.55
CA ASP A 89 23.15 8.67 -3.81
C ASP A 89 22.17 8.20 -4.89
N LEU A 90 21.19 7.37 -4.52
CA LEU A 90 20.13 6.95 -5.44
C LEU A 90 19.34 8.15 -5.96
N HIS A 91 18.91 9.04 -5.06
CA HIS A 91 18.12 10.21 -5.44
C HIS A 91 18.92 11.20 -6.29
N ARG A 92 20.22 11.37 -5.99
CA ARG A 92 21.15 12.16 -6.82
C ARG A 92 21.27 11.58 -8.23
N ARG A 93 21.44 10.26 -8.37
CA ARG A 93 21.47 9.60 -9.69
C ARG A 93 20.15 9.80 -10.42
N LEU A 94 19.02 9.64 -9.73
CA LEU A 94 17.70 9.87 -10.32
C LEU A 94 17.55 11.31 -10.80
N SER A 95 18.03 12.30 -10.03
CA SER A 95 17.96 13.72 -10.38
C SER A 95 18.75 14.07 -11.65
N GLN A 96 19.81 13.33 -11.96
CA GLN A 96 20.61 13.52 -13.18
C GLN A 96 19.93 12.94 -14.42
N VAL A 97 19.14 11.89 -14.24
CA VAL A 97 18.53 11.10 -15.31
C VAL A 97 17.09 11.53 -15.59
N ASP A 98 16.32 11.76 -14.53
CA ASP A 98 14.90 12.07 -14.54
C ASP A 98 14.59 13.08 -13.42
N PRO A 99 14.86 14.39 -13.66
CA PRO A 99 14.64 15.43 -12.66
C PRO A 99 13.17 15.59 -12.28
N GLU A 100 12.24 15.25 -13.19
CA GLU A 100 10.81 15.36 -12.95
C GLU A 100 10.33 14.29 -11.96
N MET A 101 10.78 13.04 -12.11
CA MET A 101 10.52 12.00 -11.10
C MET A 101 11.25 12.27 -9.79
N ALA A 102 12.48 12.78 -9.84
CA ALA A 102 13.22 13.12 -8.63
C ALA A 102 12.53 14.20 -7.79
N ALA A 103 11.85 15.16 -8.42
CA ALA A 103 11.05 16.16 -7.71
C ALA A 103 9.77 15.57 -7.07
N LYS A 104 9.20 14.51 -7.66
CA LYS A 104 8.00 13.84 -7.17
C LYS A 104 8.27 12.83 -6.06
N LEU A 105 9.46 12.22 -6.04
CA LEU A 105 9.83 11.15 -5.10
C LEU A 105 10.69 11.69 -3.96
N HIS A 106 10.34 11.32 -2.73
CA HIS A 106 11.16 11.67 -1.59
C HIS A 106 12.47 10.86 -1.60
N PRO A 107 13.63 11.42 -1.22
CA PRO A 107 14.90 10.69 -1.20
C PRO A 107 14.88 9.41 -0.34
N ASN A 108 14.09 9.42 0.75
CA ASN A 108 13.92 8.25 1.62
C ASN A 108 13.08 7.11 0.98
N ASP A 109 12.40 7.35 -0.14
CA ASP A 109 11.62 6.32 -0.84
C ASP A 109 12.53 5.45 -1.73
N LYS A 110 13.55 4.82 -1.10
CA LYS A 110 14.61 4.05 -1.77
C LYS A 110 14.09 3.10 -2.84
N ARG A 111 13.03 2.34 -2.52
CA ARG A 111 12.42 1.36 -3.43
C ARG A 111 11.88 1.98 -4.71
N LYS A 112 11.24 3.15 -4.62
CA LYS A 112 10.67 3.85 -5.77
C LYS A 112 11.75 4.53 -6.60
N VAL A 113 12.73 5.14 -5.93
CA VAL A 113 13.89 5.73 -6.60
C VAL A 113 14.67 4.64 -7.35
N ALA A 114 14.95 3.52 -6.70
CA ALA A 114 15.58 2.35 -7.30
C ALA A 114 14.76 1.80 -8.48
N ARG A 115 13.43 1.70 -8.35
CA ARG A 115 12.58 1.26 -9.47
C ARG A 115 12.61 2.25 -10.64
N SER A 116 12.57 3.56 -10.40
CA SER A 116 12.64 4.55 -11.49
C SER A 116 13.98 4.50 -12.20
N LEU A 117 15.08 4.36 -11.46
CA LEU A 117 16.41 4.17 -12.03
C LEU A 117 16.50 2.87 -12.84
N GLN A 118 15.98 1.76 -12.30
CA GLN A 118 15.91 0.49 -13.02
C GLN A 118 15.14 0.62 -14.34
N VAL A 119 13.98 1.29 -14.33
CA VAL A 119 13.19 1.51 -15.56
C VAL A 119 14.01 2.28 -16.59
N PHE A 120 14.76 3.30 -16.18
CA PHE A 120 15.63 4.04 -17.08
C PHE A 120 16.80 3.19 -17.60
N GLU A 121 17.49 2.44 -16.73
CA GLU A 121 18.58 1.54 -17.13
C GLU A 121 18.11 0.49 -18.15
N GLU A 122 16.89 -0.02 -18.01
CA GLU A 122 16.32 -1.06 -18.88
C GLU A 122 15.75 -0.52 -20.20
N THR A 123 15.15 0.68 -20.19
CA THR A 123 14.43 1.22 -21.35
C THR A 123 15.17 2.32 -22.10
N GLY A 124 16.15 2.95 -21.45
CA GLY A 124 16.81 4.18 -21.90
C GLY A 124 15.94 5.43 -21.86
N ILE A 125 14.68 5.33 -21.39
CA ILE A 125 13.69 6.41 -21.38
C ILE A 125 13.40 6.80 -19.93
N PRO A 126 13.34 8.10 -19.59
CA PRO A 126 12.95 8.57 -18.27
C PRO A 126 11.61 7.99 -17.82
N HIS A 127 11.50 7.65 -16.54
CA HIS A 127 10.28 7.03 -16.02
C HIS A 127 9.10 8.01 -16.02
N SER A 128 9.34 9.31 -15.80
CA SER A 128 8.34 10.37 -15.95
C SER A 128 7.70 10.36 -17.34
N GLU A 129 8.54 10.24 -18.38
CA GLU A 129 8.10 10.29 -19.77
C GLU A 129 7.22 9.10 -20.13
N ILE A 130 7.58 7.89 -19.68
CA ILE A 130 6.73 6.70 -19.89
C ILE A 130 5.36 6.88 -19.20
N LEU A 131 5.34 7.41 -17.98
CA LEU A 131 4.09 7.67 -17.27
C LEU A 131 3.26 8.76 -17.97
N GLN A 132 3.90 9.78 -18.52
CA GLN A 132 3.23 10.82 -19.28
C GLN A 132 2.61 10.25 -20.57
N GLN A 133 3.37 9.46 -21.33
CA GLN A 133 2.86 8.78 -22.53
C GLN A 133 1.62 7.92 -22.19
N GLN A 134 1.65 7.18 -21.08
CA GLN A 134 0.48 6.40 -20.63
C GLN A 134 -0.73 7.29 -20.31
N GLN A 135 -0.53 8.45 -19.70
CA GLN A 135 -1.63 9.37 -19.38
C GLN A 135 -2.23 10.03 -20.62
N GLU A 136 -1.41 10.22 -21.66
CA GLU A 136 -1.80 10.82 -22.94
C GLU A 136 -2.41 9.80 -23.92
N GLU A 137 -2.30 8.50 -23.65
CA GLU A 137 -3.01 7.46 -24.40
C GLU A 137 -4.52 7.70 -24.41
N GLU A 138 -5.21 7.32 -25.49
CA GLU A 138 -6.66 7.48 -25.60
C GLU A 138 -7.37 6.73 -24.46
N GLY A 139 -8.15 7.48 -23.66
CA GLY A 139 -8.81 6.95 -22.46
C GLY A 139 -7.95 6.91 -21.19
N GLY A 140 -6.70 7.39 -21.27
CA GLY A 140 -5.81 7.64 -20.14
C GLY A 140 -6.20 8.86 -19.31
N GLY A 141 -5.65 8.95 -18.10
CA GLY A 141 -5.94 10.04 -17.16
C GLY A 141 -5.00 10.06 -15.96
N PRO A 142 -5.31 10.84 -14.91
CA PRO A 142 -4.43 11.03 -13.74
C PRO A 142 -4.05 9.76 -12.96
N LEU A 143 -4.75 8.64 -13.21
CA LEU A 143 -4.48 7.34 -12.61
C LEU A 143 -3.53 6.46 -13.45
N GLY A 144 -3.37 6.77 -14.74
CA GLY A 144 -2.51 6.04 -15.68
C GLY A 144 -3.17 5.91 -17.05
N GLY A 145 -2.84 4.85 -17.77
CA GLY A 145 -3.41 4.57 -19.08
C GLY A 145 -4.86 4.07 -19.05
N PRO A 146 -5.40 3.66 -20.21
CA PRO A 146 -6.81 3.36 -20.37
C PRO A 146 -7.32 2.28 -19.43
N LEU A 147 -8.62 2.38 -19.13
CA LEU A 147 -9.36 1.38 -18.39
C LEU A 147 -9.51 0.11 -19.24
N LYS A 148 -9.09 -1.03 -18.71
CA LYS A 148 -9.12 -2.32 -19.42
C LYS A 148 -10.53 -2.89 -19.56
N TYR A 149 -11.40 -2.58 -18.60
CA TYR A 149 -12.77 -3.09 -18.53
C TYR A 149 -13.74 -1.92 -18.41
N PRO A 150 -14.25 -1.36 -19.53
CA PRO A 150 -15.14 -0.20 -19.55
C PRO A 150 -16.42 -0.37 -18.72
N HIS A 151 -16.93 -1.61 -18.67
CA HIS A 151 -18.09 -1.98 -17.86
C HIS A 151 -17.62 -2.56 -16.53
N SER A 152 -17.04 -1.72 -15.68
CA SER A 152 -16.65 -2.09 -14.31
C SER A 152 -17.47 -1.30 -13.29
N CYS A 153 -17.69 -1.89 -12.11
CA CYS A 153 -18.36 -1.25 -10.98
C CYS A 153 -17.56 -1.51 -9.71
N ILE A 154 -17.38 -0.50 -8.86
CA ILE A 154 -16.66 -0.61 -7.59
C ILE A 154 -17.66 -0.46 -6.45
N LEU A 155 -17.77 -1.48 -5.61
CA LEU A 155 -18.49 -1.43 -4.35
C LEU A 155 -17.47 -1.19 -3.24
N TRP A 156 -17.59 -0.06 -2.54
CA TRP A 156 -16.69 0.32 -1.45
C TRP A 156 -17.42 0.23 -0.12
N LEU A 157 -17.15 -0.85 0.63
CA LEU A 157 -17.57 -0.98 2.01
C LEU A 157 -16.73 -0.04 2.89
N HIS A 158 -17.36 0.90 3.60
CA HIS A 158 -16.67 1.83 4.48
C HIS A 158 -17.36 1.97 5.83
N ALA A 159 -16.57 2.21 6.88
CA ALA A 159 -17.07 2.39 8.22
C ALA A 159 -16.41 3.58 8.90
N ASP A 160 -17.08 4.15 9.89
CA ASP A 160 -16.53 5.18 10.74
C ASP A 160 -15.42 4.63 11.66
N GLN A 161 -14.31 5.37 11.67
CA GLN A 161 -13.09 4.90 12.31
C GLN A 161 -13.13 5.07 13.84
N ALA A 162 -13.56 6.24 14.28
CA ALA A 162 -13.71 6.63 15.68
C ALA A 162 -15.12 7.21 15.80
N GLY A 163 -16.12 6.34 15.94
CA GLY A 163 -17.51 6.74 15.85
C GLY A 163 -17.89 7.73 16.96
N GLU A 164 -18.39 8.90 16.58
CA GLU A 164 -19.30 9.70 17.42
C GLU A 164 -20.63 8.93 17.66
N SER A 165 -20.90 7.91 16.85
CA SER A 165 -22.06 7.02 16.82
C SER A 165 -21.98 5.78 17.71
N GLY A 166 -20.92 5.62 18.51
CA GLY A 166 -20.77 4.51 19.47
C GLY A 166 -20.32 3.15 18.89
N PHE A 167 -20.35 2.96 17.57
CA PHE A 167 -19.89 1.74 16.89
C PHE A 167 -18.59 2.01 16.11
N SER A 168 -17.43 1.70 16.71
CA SER A 168 -16.14 2.00 16.07
C SER A 168 -15.56 0.80 15.32
N LEU A 169 -15.04 1.04 14.09
CA LEU A 169 -14.22 0.06 13.38
C LEU A 169 -13.00 -0.37 14.19
N ASP A 170 -12.39 0.57 14.94
CA ASP A 170 -11.22 0.29 15.77
C ASP A 170 -11.49 -0.79 16.83
N GLN A 171 -12.65 -0.75 17.51
CA GLN A 171 -13.02 -1.76 18.51
C GLN A 171 -13.25 -3.13 17.86
N ARG A 172 -13.91 -3.17 16.69
CA ARG A 172 -14.12 -4.42 15.94
C ARG A 172 -12.79 -5.04 15.50
N LEU A 173 -11.82 -4.22 15.09
CA LEU A 173 -10.49 -4.70 14.73
C LEU A 173 -9.73 -5.25 15.94
N GLU A 174 -9.87 -4.65 17.12
CA GLU A 174 -9.29 -5.20 18.35
C GLU A 174 -9.92 -6.52 18.74
N GLN A 175 -11.26 -6.57 18.76
CA GLN A 175 -11.99 -7.79 19.09
C GLN A 175 -11.63 -8.92 18.12
N ARG A 176 -11.52 -8.62 16.82
CA ARG A 176 -11.08 -9.60 15.82
C ARG A 176 -9.69 -10.16 16.12
N VAL A 177 -8.75 -9.35 16.62
CA VAL A 177 -7.43 -9.84 17.01
C VAL A 177 -7.53 -10.77 18.23
N ASP A 178 -8.39 -10.43 19.19
CA ASP A 178 -8.64 -11.30 20.36
C ASP A 178 -9.28 -12.64 19.93
N ASP A 179 -10.24 -12.60 19.00
CA ASP A 179 -10.87 -13.79 18.43
C ASP A 179 -9.86 -14.65 17.64
N MET A 180 -8.93 -14.02 16.90
CA MET A 180 -7.85 -14.72 16.19
C MET A 180 -6.90 -15.42 17.16
N LEU A 181 -6.58 -14.79 18.29
CA LEU A 181 -5.76 -15.43 19.34
C LEU A 181 -6.49 -16.64 19.94
N ALA A 182 -7.78 -16.51 20.22
CA ALA A 182 -8.60 -17.61 20.72
C ALA A 182 -8.75 -18.76 19.70
N ALA A 183 -8.70 -18.44 18.40
CA ALA A 183 -8.76 -19.41 17.31
C ALA A 183 -7.43 -20.13 17.02
N GLY A 184 -6.33 -19.75 17.67
CA GLY A 184 -5.03 -20.43 17.54
C GLY A 184 -3.99 -19.70 16.69
N LEU A 185 -4.04 -18.36 16.60
CA LEU A 185 -3.04 -17.57 15.88
C LEU A 185 -1.60 -17.83 16.36
N LEU A 186 -1.39 -18.08 17.66
CA LEU A 186 -0.04 -18.28 18.20
C LEU A 186 0.56 -19.61 17.72
N GLU A 187 -0.26 -20.64 17.61
CA GLU A 187 0.10 -21.95 17.08
C GLU A 187 0.51 -21.83 15.60
N GLU A 188 -0.26 -21.10 14.80
CA GLU A 188 0.09 -20.83 13.40
C GLU A 188 1.42 -20.07 13.27
N LEU A 189 1.64 -19.06 14.11
CA LEU A 189 2.87 -18.26 14.09
C LEU A 189 4.11 -19.07 14.51
N ARG A 190 3.98 -19.93 15.52
CA ARG A 190 5.05 -20.84 15.96
C ARG A 190 5.41 -21.85 14.87
N ASP A 191 4.40 -22.48 14.30
CA ASP A 191 4.57 -23.46 13.23
C ASP A 191 5.22 -22.82 11.99
N PHE A 192 4.77 -21.62 11.62
CA PHE A 192 5.41 -20.84 10.55
C PHE A 192 6.86 -20.46 10.88
N HIS A 193 7.13 -20.04 12.12
CA HIS A 193 8.49 -19.70 12.57
C HIS A 193 9.42 -20.90 12.45
N GLN A 194 9.00 -22.06 12.95
CA GLN A 194 9.77 -23.30 12.93
C GLN A 194 10.06 -23.75 11.49
N ARG A 195 9.05 -23.73 10.61
CA ARG A 195 9.17 -24.26 9.24
C ARG A 195 9.94 -23.35 8.29
N TYR A 196 9.86 -22.02 8.44
CA TYR A 196 10.33 -21.09 7.41
C TYR A 196 11.26 -19.97 7.90
N ASN A 197 11.26 -19.65 9.19
CA ASN A 197 12.02 -18.52 9.73
C ASN A 197 13.24 -18.94 10.54
N GLN A 198 13.20 -20.08 11.24
CA GLN A 198 14.21 -20.49 12.20
C GLN A 198 15.61 -20.57 11.57
N GLU A 199 15.74 -21.24 10.42
CA GLU A 199 17.02 -21.32 9.70
C GLU A 199 17.53 -19.93 9.28
N LYS A 200 16.65 -19.06 8.77
CA LYS A 200 17.00 -17.69 8.37
C LYS A 200 17.43 -16.83 9.56
N VAL A 201 16.84 -17.06 10.73
CA VAL A 201 17.21 -16.40 11.98
C VAL A 201 18.63 -16.81 12.39
N THR A 202 18.91 -18.12 12.38
CA THR A 202 20.24 -18.65 12.74
C THR A 202 21.33 -18.17 11.79
N GLU A 203 21.02 -18.03 10.51
CA GLU A 203 21.95 -17.51 9.49
C GLU A 203 22.07 -15.97 9.47
N ASN A 204 21.33 -15.26 10.33
CA ASN A 204 21.23 -13.79 10.34
C ASN A 204 20.85 -13.19 8.96
N ARG A 205 20.02 -13.91 8.19
CA ARG A 205 19.54 -13.55 6.85
C ARG A 205 18.05 -13.18 6.85
N GLN A 206 17.55 -12.67 7.97
CA GLN A 206 16.15 -12.34 8.09
C GLN A 206 15.79 -11.13 7.24
N ASP A 207 14.72 -11.27 6.48
CA ASP A 207 14.26 -10.23 5.57
C ASP A 207 12.74 -10.05 5.72
N TYR A 208 12.35 -9.09 6.56
CA TYR A 208 10.94 -8.68 6.72
C TYR A 208 10.45 -7.78 5.60
N GLN A 209 11.31 -7.50 4.62
CA GLN A 209 11.02 -6.59 3.55
C GLN A 209 10.47 -7.27 2.29
N HIS A 210 10.50 -8.61 2.24
CA HIS A 210 10.13 -9.40 1.07
C HIS A 210 9.19 -10.57 1.41
N GLY A 211 8.44 -11.03 0.40
CA GLY A 211 7.53 -12.18 0.50
C GLY A 211 6.49 -12.10 1.61
N ILE A 212 6.14 -13.25 2.17
CA ILE A 212 5.14 -13.42 3.24
C ILE A 212 5.59 -12.82 4.59
N PHE A 213 6.90 -12.66 4.81
CA PHE A 213 7.46 -12.09 6.05
C PHE A 213 7.06 -10.63 6.27
N GLN A 214 6.55 -10.00 5.22
CA GLN A 214 5.96 -8.69 5.26
C GLN A 214 4.55 -8.64 5.92
N SER A 215 3.88 -9.77 6.08
CA SER A 215 2.51 -9.81 6.61
C SER A 215 2.38 -9.17 7.99
N ILE A 216 1.23 -8.52 8.22
CA ILE A 216 0.82 -8.03 9.54
C ILE A 216 0.46 -9.26 10.38
N GLY A 217 1.11 -9.42 11.53
CA GLY A 217 0.92 -10.56 12.43
C GLY A 217 2.20 -11.35 12.68
N PHE A 218 3.10 -11.47 11.71
CA PHE A 218 4.35 -12.23 11.93
C PHE A 218 5.45 -11.37 12.56
N LYS A 219 5.75 -10.23 11.93
CA LYS A 219 6.83 -9.33 12.38
C LYS A 219 6.60 -8.76 13.78
N GLU A 220 5.34 -8.55 14.17
CA GLU A 220 4.99 -8.04 15.49
C GLU A 220 5.33 -9.04 16.62
N PHE A 221 5.33 -10.34 16.31
CA PHE A 221 5.64 -11.41 17.27
C PHE A 221 7.07 -11.93 17.12
N HIS A 222 7.91 -11.30 16.28
CA HIS A 222 9.26 -11.78 16.01
C HIS A 222 10.10 -11.96 17.28
N GLU A 223 10.16 -10.93 18.13
CA GLU A 223 10.92 -10.97 19.39
C GLU A 223 10.42 -12.09 20.32
N TYR A 224 9.09 -12.30 20.37
CA TYR A 224 8.47 -13.36 21.15
C TYR A 224 8.88 -14.75 20.63
N LEU A 225 8.79 -14.97 19.32
CA LEU A 225 9.08 -16.27 18.69
C LEU A 225 10.56 -16.67 18.81
N VAL A 226 11.50 -15.72 18.66
CA VAL A 226 12.95 -16.01 18.75
C VAL A 226 13.42 -16.24 20.18
N SER A 227 12.79 -15.59 21.16
CA SER A 227 13.14 -15.72 22.58
C SER A 227 12.41 -16.87 23.29
N GLU A 228 11.48 -17.53 22.60
CA GLU A 228 10.72 -18.66 23.14
C GLU A 228 11.66 -19.79 23.59
N GLY A 229 11.50 -20.23 24.85
CA GLY A 229 12.36 -21.26 25.47
C GLY A 229 13.71 -20.77 26.01
N ASN A 230 14.13 -19.54 25.70
CA ASN A 230 15.43 -18.96 26.12
C ASN A 230 15.31 -17.82 27.14
N CYS A 231 14.09 -17.42 27.51
CA CYS A 231 13.82 -16.35 28.46
C CYS A 231 12.93 -16.80 29.63
N SER A 232 12.84 -15.96 30.68
CA SER A 232 11.97 -16.25 31.82
C SER A 232 10.49 -16.23 31.41
N PRO A 233 9.61 -16.97 32.11
CA PRO A 233 8.16 -16.96 31.83
C PRO A 233 7.56 -15.55 31.85
N GLU A 234 8.02 -14.69 32.75
CA GLU A 234 7.56 -13.30 32.88
C GLU A 234 7.98 -12.47 31.67
N THR A 235 9.22 -12.65 31.19
CA THR A 235 9.73 -11.96 30.00
C THR A 235 8.97 -12.39 28.76
N SER A 236 8.72 -13.69 28.61
CA SER A 236 7.93 -14.24 27.49
C SER A 236 6.51 -13.68 27.46
N ALA A 237 5.84 -13.61 28.62
CA ALA A 237 4.50 -13.04 28.74
C ALA A 237 4.48 -11.54 28.37
N LEU A 238 5.50 -10.78 28.76
CA LEU A 238 5.64 -9.36 28.39
C LEU A 238 5.80 -9.17 26.88
N LEU A 239 6.65 -9.98 26.24
CA LEU A 239 6.87 -9.94 24.79
C LEU A 239 5.61 -10.33 24.01
N LEU A 240 4.87 -11.32 24.50
CA LEU A 240 3.58 -11.71 23.94
C LEU A 240 2.59 -10.55 23.96
N GLN A 241 2.42 -9.90 25.12
CA GLN A 241 1.54 -8.72 25.26
C GLN A 241 1.97 -7.57 24.35
N LYS A 242 3.27 -7.32 24.23
CA LYS A 242 3.84 -6.33 23.30
C LYS A 242 3.46 -6.66 21.85
N GLY A 243 3.59 -7.92 21.43
CA GLY A 243 3.22 -8.38 20.08
C GLY A 243 1.73 -8.20 19.79
N ILE A 244 0.85 -8.56 20.74
CA ILE A 244 -0.60 -8.39 20.61
C ILE A 244 -0.99 -6.91 20.46
N GLN A 245 -0.44 -6.04 21.31
CA GLN A 245 -0.68 -4.60 21.24
C GLN A 245 -0.20 -4.02 19.91
N ALA A 246 0.99 -4.43 19.44
CA ALA A 246 1.51 -4.02 18.15
C ALA A 246 0.60 -4.47 16.99
N LEU A 247 0.13 -5.73 17.00
CA LEU A 247 -0.78 -6.26 15.99
C LEU A 247 -2.09 -5.47 15.93
N LYS A 248 -2.70 -5.17 17.08
CA LYS A 248 -3.91 -4.33 17.16
C LYS A 248 -3.67 -2.95 16.54
N GLN A 249 -2.57 -2.29 16.91
CA GLN A 249 -2.23 -0.96 16.40
C GLN A 249 -1.97 -0.97 14.89
N VAL A 250 -1.20 -1.93 14.38
CA VAL A 250 -0.87 -2.02 12.96
C VAL A 250 -2.11 -2.34 12.12
N SER A 251 -3.00 -3.19 12.62
CA SER A 251 -4.30 -3.49 11.97
C SER A 251 -5.17 -2.24 11.83
N LYS A 252 -5.31 -1.43 12.89
CA LYS A 252 -6.02 -0.14 12.82
C LYS A 252 -5.38 0.82 11.83
N ARG A 253 -4.05 0.96 11.87
CA ARG A 253 -3.31 1.82 10.93
C ARG A 253 -3.47 1.35 9.48
N TYR A 254 -3.56 0.05 9.24
CA TYR A 254 -3.76 -0.53 7.91
C TYR A 254 -5.16 -0.20 7.38
N ALA A 255 -6.21 -0.41 8.17
CA ALA A 255 -7.58 -0.04 7.79
C ALA A 255 -7.72 1.45 7.44
N ARG A 256 -7.14 2.33 8.27
CA ARG A 256 -7.11 3.78 8.00
C ARG A 256 -6.41 4.11 6.68
N ARG A 257 -5.30 3.43 6.38
CA ARG A 257 -4.57 3.58 5.13
C ARG A 257 -5.38 3.12 3.93
N GLN A 258 -6.08 1.99 4.02
CA GLN A 258 -6.95 1.50 2.95
C GLN A 258 -8.05 2.52 2.61
N ASN A 259 -8.75 3.04 3.63
CA ASN A 259 -9.77 4.08 3.44
C ASN A 259 -9.19 5.38 2.85
N LYS A 260 -8.02 5.82 3.33
CA LYS A 260 -7.32 7.00 2.80
C LYS A 260 -6.95 6.80 1.33
N TRP A 261 -6.47 5.61 0.97
CA TRP A 261 -6.10 5.25 -0.39
C TRP A 261 -7.30 5.31 -1.32
N VAL A 262 -8.44 4.68 -0.96
CA VAL A 262 -9.66 4.70 -1.80
C VAL A 262 -10.16 6.13 -2.00
N ARG A 263 -10.22 6.92 -0.92
CA ARG A 263 -10.64 8.34 -1.00
C ARG A 263 -9.73 9.15 -1.92
N ASN A 264 -8.41 9.00 -1.80
CA ASN A 264 -7.49 9.82 -2.57
C ASN A 264 -7.29 9.36 -4.02
N ARG A 265 -7.34 8.05 -4.28
CA ARG A 265 -7.11 7.47 -5.61
C ARG A 265 -8.39 7.33 -6.41
N PHE A 266 -9.45 6.75 -5.86
CA PHE A 266 -10.68 6.49 -6.60
C PHE A 266 -11.69 7.63 -6.55
N LEU A 267 -11.74 8.41 -5.46
CA LEU A 267 -12.77 9.47 -5.31
C LEU A 267 -12.27 10.87 -5.68
N LYS A 268 -11.10 11.28 -5.17
CA LYS A 268 -10.56 12.65 -5.39
C LYS A 268 -9.95 12.89 -6.76
N ARG A 269 -9.67 11.85 -7.54
CA ARG A 269 -9.05 11.97 -8.87
C ARG A 269 -10.01 11.40 -9.91
N PRO A 270 -11.11 12.09 -10.23
CA PRO A 270 -12.08 11.63 -11.21
C PRO A 270 -11.52 11.85 -12.61
N GLY A 271 -10.44 11.15 -12.94
CA GLY A 271 -9.94 11.10 -14.31
C GLY A 271 -11.06 10.73 -15.28
N PRO A 272 -10.89 11.01 -16.58
CA PRO A 272 -11.79 10.45 -17.56
C PRO A 272 -11.79 8.91 -17.38
N ASN A 273 -12.98 8.31 -17.33
CA ASN A 273 -13.19 6.86 -17.27
C ASN A 273 -12.83 6.16 -15.95
N VAL A 274 -13.02 6.80 -14.80
CA VAL A 274 -13.02 6.09 -13.51
C VAL A 274 -14.33 5.31 -13.34
N PRO A 275 -14.29 3.99 -13.05
CA PRO A 275 -15.50 3.22 -12.76
C PRO A 275 -16.30 3.85 -11.61
N PRO A 276 -17.64 3.86 -11.68
CA PRO A 276 -18.46 4.41 -10.60
C PRO A 276 -18.18 3.66 -9.30
N VAL A 277 -17.90 4.42 -8.25
CA VAL A 277 -17.66 3.91 -6.89
C VAL A 277 -18.91 4.13 -6.06
N TYR A 278 -19.54 3.06 -5.61
CA TYR A 278 -20.70 3.11 -4.72
C TYR A 278 -20.24 2.82 -3.29
N GLY A 279 -20.44 3.78 -2.40
CA GLY A 279 -20.14 3.65 -0.98
C GLY A 279 -21.27 2.93 -0.26
N LEU A 280 -20.91 1.92 0.53
CA LEU A 280 -21.83 1.15 1.36
C LEU A 280 -21.34 1.27 2.81
N GLU A 281 -22.20 1.81 3.66
CA GLU A 281 -21.88 2.10 5.07
C GLU A 281 -21.99 0.81 5.90
N VAL A 282 -20.92 0.46 6.61
CA VAL A 282 -20.85 -0.78 7.41
C VAL A 282 -20.51 -0.52 8.89
N SER A 283 -20.83 0.66 9.44
CA SER A 283 -20.51 0.94 10.85
C SER A 283 -21.43 0.17 11.78
N ASP A 284 -22.73 0.17 11.50
CA ASP A 284 -23.73 -0.60 12.25
C ASP A 284 -24.02 -1.95 11.57
N LEU A 285 -23.55 -3.03 12.19
CA LEU A 285 -23.78 -4.39 11.68
C LEU A 285 -25.23 -4.85 11.84
N LEU A 286 -26.02 -4.24 12.74
CA LEU A 286 -27.44 -4.58 12.90
C LEU A 286 -28.26 -4.11 11.71
N ARG A 287 -27.80 -3.06 11.03
CA ARG A 287 -28.44 -2.49 9.83
C ARG A 287 -27.82 -2.96 8.52
N TRP A 288 -26.95 -3.97 8.56
CA TRP A 288 -26.29 -4.54 7.37
C TRP A 288 -27.27 -4.83 6.22
N GLU A 289 -28.43 -5.39 6.54
CA GLU A 289 -29.42 -5.75 5.54
C GLU A 289 -29.95 -4.52 4.77
N GLU A 290 -30.15 -3.41 5.46
CA GLU A 290 -30.75 -2.18 4.93
C GLU A 290 -29.70 -1.25 4.30
N ASP A 291 -28.56 -1.10 4.95
CA ASP A 291 -27.54 -0.11 4.55
C ASP A 291 -26.51 -0.70 3.57
N VAL A 292 -26.39 -2.04 3.49
CA VAL A 292 -25.37 -2.73 2.69
C VAL A 292 -25.97 -3.69 1.68
N LEU A 293 -26.70 -4.71 2.14
CA LEU A 293 -27.10 -5.82 1.27
C LEU A 293 -28.12 -5.37 0.21
N LYS A 294 -29.22 -4.76 0.62
CA LYS A 294 -30.26 -4.28 -0.32
C LYS A 294 -29.67 -3.29 -1.34
N PRO A 295 -28.96 -2.21 -0.94
CA PRO A 295 -28.37 -1.29 -1.91
C PRO A 295 -27.36 -1.97 -2.84
N ALA A 296 -26.51 -2.87 -2.32
CA ALA A 296 -25.55 -3.60 -3.14
C ALA A 296 -26.23 -4.47 -4.20
N LEU A 297 -27.30 -5.18 -3.84
CA LEU A 297 -28.07 -5.99 -4.79
C LEU A 297 -28.74 -5.14 -5.86
N GLU A 298 -29.33 -3.99 -5.49
CA GLU A 298 -29.95 -3.06 -6.45
C GLU A 298 -28.92 -2.48 -7.44
N ILE A 299 -27.72 -2.13 -6.94
CA ILE A 299 -26.61 -1.65 -7.77
C ILE A 299 -26.15 -2.74 -8.74
N VAL A 300 -25.94 -3.97 -8.24
CA VAL A 300 -25.49 -5.11 -9.06
C VAL A 300 -26.54 -5.49 -10.10
N GLU A 301 -27.82 -5.54 -9.72
CA GLU A 301 -28.91 -5.84 -10.65
C GLU A 301 -29.00 -4.79 -11.77
N SER A 302 -28.97 -3.51 -11.40
CA SER A 302 -28.98 -2.41 -12.36
C SER A 302 -27.77 -2.48 -13.30
N PHE A 303 -26.59 -2.77 -12.75
CA PHE A 303 -25.35 -2.94 -13.50
C PHE A 303 -25.42 -4.09 -14.51
N ILE A 304 -25.93 -5.26 -14.11
CA ILE A 304 -26.12 -6.42 -14.99
C ILE A 304 -27.07 -6.09 -16.15
N GLN A 305 -28.11 -5.30 -15.88
CA GLN A 305 -29.12 -4.90 -16.86
C GLN A 305 -28.70 -3.69 -17.73
N GLY A 306 -27.50 -3.12 -17.51
CA GLY A 306 -27.03 -1.93 -18.22
C GLY A 306 -27.80 -0.65 -17.88
N ARG A 307 -28.53 -0.63 -16.76
CA ARG A 307 -29.28 0.53 -16.26
C ARG A 307 -28.43 1.32 -15.26
N LYS A 308 -28.70 2.61 -15.11
CA LYS A 308 -28.10 3.41 -14.03
C LYS A 308 -28.75 3.02 -12.70
N PRO A 309 -27.97 2.67 -11.67
CA PRO A 309 -28.51 2.40 -10.35
C PRO A 309 -29.26 3.62 -9.78
N PRO A 310 -30.24 3.40 -8.88
CA PRO A 310 -30.94 4.49 -8.19
C PRO A 310 -30.02 5.24 -7.21
N VAL A 311 -28.99 4.55 -6.69
CA VAL A 311 -27.97 5.11 -5.81
C VAL A 311 -26.95 5.89 -6.63
N GLU A 312 -26.65 7.13 -6.23
CA GLU A 312 -25.59 7.90 -6.89
C GLU A 312 -24.19 7.42 -6.47
N PRO A 313 -23.22 7.36 -7.41
CA PRO A 313 -21.82 7.11 -7.07
C PRO A 313 -21.28 8.19 -6.12
N VAL A 314 -20.40 7.79 -5.21
CA VAL A 314 -19.73 8.69 -4.29
C VAL A 314 -18.83 9.63 -5.10
N LYS A 315 -19.07 10.93 -4.96
CA LYS A 315 -18.23 11.98 -5.53
C LYS A 315 -17.52 12.71 -4.40
N MET A 316 -16.24 12.99 -4.58
CA MET A 316 -15.47 13.80 -3.65
C MET A 316 -14.87 14.98 -4.43
N GLU A 317 -15.03 16.19 -3.90
CA GLU A 317 -14.44 17.38 -4.51
C GLU A 317 -12.92 17.24 -4.57
N CYS A 318 -12.36 17.47 -5.75
CA CYS A 318 -10.92 17.56 -5.96
C CYS A 318 -10.49 18.99 -5.66
N ASP A 319 -9.68 19.19 -4.62
CA ASP A 319 -9.01 20.47 -4.44
C ASP A 319 -7.89 20.60 -5.49
N VAL A 320 -8.18 21.34 -6.55
CA VAL A 320 -7.29 21.57 -7.70
C VAL A 320 -6.08 22.43 -7.30
N ASN A 321 -6.14 23.13 -6.17
CA ASN A 321 -5.14 24.12 -5.74
C ASN A 321 -4.08 23.59 -4.77
N GLU A 322 -4.19 22.35 -4.26
CA GLU A 322 -3.12 21.78 -3.44
C GLU A 322 -1.94 21.32 -4.30
N ASN A 323 -0.90 22.15 -4.40
CA ASN A 323 0.35 21.74 -5.02
C ASN A 323 1.09 20.74 -4.12
N LYS A 324 0.75 19.46 -4.28
CA LYS A 324 1.29 18.31 -3.51
C LYS A 324 2.70 17.91 -3.92
N ARG A 325 3.31 18.59 -4.90
CA ARG A 325 4.55 18.17 -5.54
C ARG A 325 5.67 19.21 -5.47
N SER A 326 5.45 20.33 -4.77
CA SER A 326 6.50 21.33 -4.59
C SER A 326 7.63 20.78 -3.73
N HIS A 327 8.87 20.89 -4.19
CA HIS A 327 10.03 20.38 -3.47
C HIS A 327 10.68 21.54 -2.70
N ARG A 328 10.74 21.44 -1.36
CA ARG A 328 11.34 22.46 -0.50
C ARG A 328 12.30 21.81 0.47
N VAL A 329 13.45 22.44 0.71
CA VAL A 329 14.42 22.00 1.70
C VAL A 329 14.38 22.98 2.86
N CYS A 330 14.17 22.48 4.08
CA CYS A 330 14.25 23.32 5.26
C CYS A 330 15.73 23.55 5.62
N GLU A 331 16.21 24.78 5.49
CA GLU A 331 17.61 25.15 5.79
C GLU A 331 18.00 24.90 7.26
N LEU A 332 17.04 24.91 8.18
CA LEU A 332 17.28 24.74 9.62
C LEU A 332 17.50 23.29 10.04
N CYS A 333 16.82 22.34 9.41
CA CYS A 333 16.93 20.92 9.74
C CYS A 333 17.48 20.05 8.61
N ASN A 334 17.82 20.67 7.47
CA ASN A 334 18.28 20.04 6.24
C ASN A 334 17.41 18.87 5.78
N ARG A 335 16.08 18.98 6.01
CA ARG A 335 15.10 17.97 5.62
C ARG A 335 14.36 18.42 4.37
N VAL A 336 14.16 17.46 3.47
CA VAL A 336 13.32 17.60 2.28
C VAL A 336 11.85 17.51 2.70
N ILE A 337 11.03 18.43 2.21
CA ILE A 337 9.59 18.47 2.38
C ILE A 337 8.99 18.59 0.98
N ILE A 338 8.03 17.73 0.67
CA ILE A 338 7.32 17.76 -0.60
C ILE A 338 5.90 18.28 -0.31
N GLY A 339 5.36 19.15 -1.16
CA GLY A 339 4.01 19.69 -1.04
C GLY A 339 3.88 20.94 -0.16
N ASP A 340 3.13 21.92 -0.68
CA ASP A 340 3.01 23.24 -0.04
C ASP A 340 2.23 23.20 1.28
N ARG A 341 1.28 22.26 1.42
CA ARG A 341 0.52 22.07 2.66
C ARG A 341 1.37 21.50 3.78
N GLU A 342 2.25 20.54 3.48
CA GLU A 342 3.16 19.97 4.48
C GLU A 342 4.22 20.99 4.91
N TRP A 343 4.71 21.79 3.95
CA TRP A 343 5.58 22.93 4.23
C TRP A 343 4.90 23.96 5.13
N ALA A 344 3.69 24.41 4.77
CA ALA A 344 2.94 25.39 5.55
C ALA A 344 2.63 24.87 6.97
N GLY A 345 2.25 23.60 7.10
CA GLY A 345 2.02 22.96 8.40
C GLY A 345 3.27 22.93 9.28
N ARG A 346 4.46 22.67 8.70
CA ARG A 346 5.74 22.72 9.42
C ARG A 346 6.16 24.13 9.80
N VAL A 347 5.95 25.10 8.90
CA VAL A 347 6.21 26.52 9.17
C VAL A 347 5.33 27.03 10.32
N LEU A 348 4.04 26.65 10.32
CA LEU A 348 3.07 27.03 11.36
C LEU A 348 3.34 26.32 12.69
N ALA A 349 3.67 25.02 12.69
CA ALA A 349 4.04 24.28 13.89
C ALA A 349 5.41 24.71 14.45
N GLY A 350 6.23 25.35 13.62
CA GLY A 350 7.60 25.72 13.92
C GLY A 350 7.80 27.11 14.52
N GLY A 351 6.78 27.98 14.54
CA GLY A 351 6.90 29.32 15.11
C GLY A 351 8.11 30.09 14.56
N LEU A 352 8.05 30.51 13.30
CA LEU A 352 8.95 31.53 12.78
C LEU A 352 8.55 32.91 13.35
N ASP A 353 8.60 33.05 14.68
CA ASP A 353 8.66 34.32 15.38
C ASP A 353 9.59 34.11 16.57
N THR A 354 10.87 34.48 16.37
CA THR A 354 11.90 34.75 17.38
C THR A 354 11.77 33.98 18.71
N VAL A 355 12.50 32.86 18.85
CA VAL A 355 13.36 32.50 20.01
C VAL A 355 13.68 30.98 20.01
N SER A 356 14.99 30.68 20.12
CA SER A 356 15.62 29.39 20.47
C SER A 356 15.76 28.28 19.40
N MET A 357 16.95 28.24 18.77
CA MET A 357 17.40 27.17 17.85
C MET A 357 17.51 25.77 18.50
N ALA A 358 17.52 25.67 19.83
CA ALA A 358 17.63 24.39 20.54
C ALA A 358 16.28 23.65 20.63
N VAL A 359 15.20 24.38 20.87
CA VAL A 359 13.84 23.83 21.04
C VAL A 359 13.27 23.34 19.71
N HIS A 360 13.60 24.04 18.62
CA HIS A 360 13.15 23.68 17.27
C HIS A 360 13.79 22.38 16.75
N ARG A 361 15.01 22.05 17.21
CA ARG A 361 15.72 20.80 16.85
C ARG A 361 15.11 19.59 17.57
N GLU A 362 14.81 19.71 18.86
CA GLU A 362 14.10 18.69 19.66
C GLU A 362 12.63 18.52 19.21
N GLN A 363 11.93 19.60 18.86
CA GLN A 363 10.55 19.51 18.35
C GLN A 363 10.50 18.95 16.91
N CYS A 364 11.52 19.20 16.09
CA CYS A 364 11.68 18.52 14.81
C CYS A 364 11.96 17.01 14.95
N GLU A 365 12.63 16.57 16.03
CA GLU A 365 12.79 15.16 16.38
C GLU A 365 11.49 14.55 16.94
N ALA A 366 10.73 15.27 17.77
CA ALA A 366 9.45 14.79 18.30
C ALA A 366 8.35 14.65 17.22
N VAL A 367 8.30 15.57 16.24
CA VAL A 367 7.38 15.46 15.09
C VAL A 367 7.86 14.43 14.06
N SER A 368 9.13 13.99 14.12
CA SER A 368 9.64 12.89 13.26
C SER A 368 9.03 11.53 13.60
N LEU A 369 8.59 11.33 14.84
CA LEU A 369 7.88 10.11 15.27
C LEU A 369 6.37 10.14 14.93
N ALA A 370 5.81 11.33 14.66
CA ALA A 370 4.37 11.52 14.48
C ALA A 370 3.93 11.93 13.06
N GLY A 371 4.85 12.25 12.15
CA GLY A 371 4.50 12.87 10.87
C GLY A 371 5.42 12.51 9.72
N SER A 372 5.23 11.32 9.15
CA SER A 372 5.69 10.92 7.82
C SER A 372 4.76 9.84 7.25
N ALA A 373 3.47 10.15 7.17
CA ALA A 373 2.50 9.31 6.47
C ALA A 373 2.05 10.02 5.19
N TRP A 374 2.91 9.99 4.17
CA TRP A 374 2.51 10.37 2.82
C TRP A 374 1.26 9.58 2.42
N PRO A 375 0.15 10.25 2.05
CA PRO A 375 -1.16 9.61 1.91
C PRO A 375 -1.39 8.63 0.75
N ASP A 376 -0.53 8.61 -0.27
CA ASP A 376 -0.93 8.09 -1.60
C ASP A 376 -0.02 6.97 -2.11
N ASP A 377 0.64 6.24 -1.20
CA ASP A 377 1.68 5.29 -1.53
C ASP A 377 1.34 3.81 -1.21
N PRO A 378 1.14 2.98 -2.25
CA PRO A 378 0.95 1.56 -2.09
C PRO A 378 2.24 0.73 -1.96
N GLN A 379 3.44 1.25 -2.21
CA GLN A 379 4.68 0.43 -2.11
C GLN A 379 5.34 0.46 -0.71
N HIS A 380 4.92 1.39 0.15
CA HIS A 380 5.17 1.37 1.60
C HIS A 380 4.22 0.43 2.36
N MET A 381 3.57 -0.51 1.65
CA MET A 381 2.43 -1.26 2.17
C MET A 381 2.72 -2.09 3.42
N ILE A 382 3.97 -2.34 3.77
CA ILE A 382 4.30 -3.17 4.93
C ILE A 382 5.38 -2.57 5.88
N LEU A 383 6.31 -1.75 5.40
CA LEU A 383 7.51 -1.41 6.16
C LEU A 383 7.45 0.02 6.66
N GLY A 384 7.16 0.15 7.96
CA GLY A 384 7.31 1.41 8.66
C GLY A 384 7.46 1.17 10.14
N PHE A 385 8.66 0.72 10.55
CA PHE A 385 9.49 1.29 11.64
C PHE A 385 10.66 0.34 11.99
N GLN A 386 11.88 0.75 11.62
CA GLN A 386 13.10 0.46 12.37
C GLN A 386 13.84 1.79 12.45
N GLY A 387 14.12 2.24 13.66
CA GLY A 387 14.86 3.48 13.90
C GLY A 387 14.37 4.22 15.12
N LEU A 388 14.65 3.65 16.31
CA LEU A 388 14.85 4.30 17.61
C LEU A 388 14.74 3.20 18.66
N PHE A 389 15.88 2.64 19.11
CA PHE A 389 16.12 2.12 20.46
C PHE A 389 17.46 1.35 20.51
N THR A 390 18.57 2.05 20.27
CA THR A 390 19.90 1.65 20.76
C THR A 390 20.73 2.90 20.99
N ALA A 391 20.49 3.60 22.10
CA ALA A 391 21.44 4.52 22.73
C ALA A 391 20.89 4.97 24.10
N ARG A 392 21.01 4.12 25.12
CA ARG A 392 21.23 4.50 26.53
C ARG A 392 21.32 3.23 27.39
N ALA A 393 22.55 2.77 27.56
CA ALA A 393 23.07 2.23 28.80
C ALA A 393 24.47 2.81 28.96
#